data_AF-A0A367JM09-F1
#
_entry.id   AF-A0A367JM09-F1
#
_cell.length_a   1.000
_cell.length_b   1.000
_cell.length_c   1.000
_cell.angle_alpha   90.00
_cell.angle_beta   90.00
_cell.angle_gamma   90.00
#
_symmetry.space_group_name_H-M   'P 1'
#
loop_
_entity.id
_entity.type
_entity.pdbx_description
1 polymer ?
#
loop_
_entity_poly.entity_id
_entity_poly.type
_entity_poly.pdbx_seq_one_letter_code
_entity_poly.pdbx_strand_id
1 'polypeptide(L)' 'MAIIDLHDIEELRQKSPFAHLKIQDDSELYKKTERIPCPTCNRRMKYFCYHCFQVMGMERSQVPFVPLPVPID' A
#
# COMPACT_ATOMS: atom_id res chain seq x y z
N MET A 1 16.25 -4.18 -10.14
CA MET A 1 14.84 -3.87 -9.78
C MET A 1 14.66 -4.35 -8.36
N ALA A 2 14.48 -3.43 -7.40
CA ALA A 2 14.58 -3.74 -5.99
C ALA A 2 13.48 -4.74 -5.58
N ILE A 3 13.86 -6.01 -5.50
CA ILE A 3 13.19 -6.98 -4.63
C ILE A 3 13.68 -6.56 -3.25
N ILE A 4 12.95 -5.67 -2.59
CA ILE A 4 13.20 -5.38 -1.18
C ILE A 4 12.83 -6.67 -0.45
N ASP A 5 13.75 -7.24 0.33
CA ASP A 5 13.45 -8.44 1.10
C ASP A 5 12.34 -8.11 2.11
N LEU A 6 11.45 -9.08 2.38
CA LEU A 6 10.41 -8.90 3.40
C LEU A 6 11.03 -8.59 4.78
N HIS A 7 12.24 -9.07 5.06
CA HIS A 7 12.98 -8.73 6.28
C HIS A 7 13.36 -7.24 6.33
N ASP A 8 13.77 -6.66 5.20
CA ASP A 8 14.12 -5.24 5.12
C ASP A 8 12.89 -4.34 5.35
N ILE A 9 11.69 -4.82 4.95
CA ILE A 9 10.43 -4.09 5.13
C ILE A 9 10.08 -3.96 6.60
N GLU A 10 10.21 -5.03 7.39
CA GLU A 10 9.90 -4.96 8.82
C GLU A 10 10.85 -4.01 9.55
N GLU A 11 12.15 -4.03 9.22
CA GLU A 11 13.11 -3.09 9.78
C GLU A 11 12.77 -1.62 9.42
N LEU A 12 12.36 -1.37 8.17
CA LEU A 12 11.90 -0.05 7.72
C LEU A 12 10.64 0.40 8.46
N ARG A 13 9.69 -0.51 8.72
CA ARG A 13 8.48 -0.21 9.50
C ARG A 13 8.81 0.19 10.93
N GLN A 14 9.70 -0.54 11.60
CA GLN A 14 10.11 -0.23 12.97
C GLN A 14 10.83 1.12 13.08
N LYS A 15 11.54 1.54 12.03
CA LYS A 15 12.21 2.85 11.95
C LYS A 15 11.31 3.98 11.46
N SER A 16 10.10 3.67 10.99
CA SER A 16 9.15 4.64 10.44
C SER A 16 8.61 5.56 11.55
N PRO A 17 8.34 6.85 11.28
CA PRO A 17 7.61 7.70 12.23
C PRO A 17 6.22 7.13 12.57
N PHE A 18 5.68 6.23 11.74
CA PHE A 18 4.39 5.59 11.91
C PHE A 18 4.43 4.26 12.67
N ALA A 19 5.60 3.84 13.20
CA ALA A 19 5.75 2.54 13.88
C ALA A 19 4.80 2.34 15.07
N HIS A 20 4.35 3.44 15.69
CA HIS A 20 3.40 3.43 16.80
C HIS A 20 1.94 3.25 16.36
N LEU A 21 1.64 3.37 15.06
CA LEU A 21 0.31 3.14 14.51
C LEU A 21 0.08 1.64 14.31
N LYS A 22 -1.12 1.16 14.67
CA LYS A 22 -1.52 -0.24 14.46
C LYS A 22 -1.92 -0.51 13.01
N ILE A 23 -1.00 -0.27 12.08
CA ILE A 23 -1.18 -0.53 10.64
C ILE A 23 -1.14 -2.04 10.42
N GLN A 24 -2.12 -2.58 9.67
CA GLN A 24 -2.10 -3.99 9.27
C GLN A 24 -0.91 -4.32 8.34
N ASP A 25 -0.65 -5.61 8.13
CA ASP A 25 0.40 -6.03 7.19
C ASP A 25 0.19 -5.42 5.80
N ASP A 26 1.19 -4.68 5.33
CA ASP A 26 1.20 -4.01 4.04
C ASP A 26 2.20 -4.64 3.05
N SER A 27 2.70 -5.86 3.34
CA SER A 27 3.69 -6.56 2.52
C SER A 27 3.26 -6.71 1.05
N GLU A 28 1.96 -6.84 0.79
CA GLU A 28 1.39 -6.91 -0.56
C GLU A 28 1.66 -5.65 -1.39
N LEU A 29 1.76 -4.46 -0.77
CA LEU A 29 2.08 -3.22 -1.47
C LEU A 29 3.50 -3.26 -2.07
N TYR A 30 4.42 -3.99 -1.45
CA TYR A 30 5.81 -4.08 -1.89
C TYR A 30 6.01 -5.10 -3.01
N LYS A 31 5.14 -6.12 -3.10
CA LYS A 31 5.15 -7.09 -4.22
C LYS A 31 4.79 -6.42 -5.56
N LYS A 32 4.09 -5.29 -5.52
CA LYS A 32 3.68 -4.55 -6.72
C LYS A 32 4.68 -3.43 -7.00
N THR A 33 5.57 -3.63 -7.95
CA THR A 33 6.58 -2.64 -8.35
C THR A 33 6.11 -1.74 -9.49
N GLU A 34 5.24 -2.26 -10.35
CA GLU A 34 4.83 -1.58 -11.58
C GLU A 34 3.51 -0.80 -11.46
N ARG A 35 3.35 0.19 -12.34
CA ARG A 35 2.08 0.89 -12.54
C ARG A 35 1.30 0.18 -13.64
N ILE A 36 0.04 -0.13 -13.36
CA ILE A 36 -0.88 -0.77 -14.32
C ILE A 36 -1.93 0.23 -14.82
N PRO A 37 -2.47 0.05 -16.04
CA PRO A 37 -3.56 0.88 -16.53
C PRO A 37 -4.86 0.59 -15.77
N CYS A 38 -5.57 1.65 -15.38
CA CYS A 38 -6.93 1.55 -14.86
C CYS A 38 -7.87 0.91 -15.90
N PRO A 39 -8.63 -0.15 -15.58
CA PRO A 39 -9.53 -0.79 -16.55
C PRO A 39 -10.67 0.14 -17.00
N THR A 40 -10.95 1.20 -16.24
CA THR A 40 -12.05 2.15 -16.52
C THR A 40 -11.58 3.40 -17.26
N CYS A 41 -10.46 4.02 -16.85
CA CYS A 41 -9.99 5.30 -17.43
C CYS A 41 -8.62 5.24 -18.11
N ASN A 42 -8.00 4.06 -18.16
CA ASN A 42 -6.70 3.78 -18.78
C ASN A 42 -5.50 4.58 -18.23
N ARG A 43 -5.69 5.39 -17.18
CA ARG A 43 -4.58 6.10 -16.50
C ARG A 43 -3.73 5.09 -15.74
N ARG A 44 -2.41 5.25 -15.81
CA ARG A 44 -1.45 4.37 -15.11
C ARG A 44 -1.38 4.72 -13.63
N MET A 45 -1.73 3.76 -12.77
CA MET A 45 -1.79 3.89 -11.31
C MET A 45 -1.06 2.69 -10.68
N LYS A 46 -0.61 2.83 -9.42
CA LYS A 46 0.09 1.75 -8.72
C LYS A 46 -0.87 0.90 -7.89
N TYR A 47 -1.55 1.51 -6.92
CA TYR A 47 -2.40 0.79 -5.95
C TYR A 47 -3.87 1.19 -6.00
N PHE A 48 -4.17 2.42 -6.40
CA PHE A 48 -5.52 2.98 -6.39
C PHE A 48 -5.68 4.01 -7.50
N CYS A 49 -6.84 4.01 -8.16
CA CYS A 49 -7.17 5.03 -9.14
C CYS A 49 -7.87 6.20 -8.48
N TYR A 50 -7.22 7.36 -8.41
CA TYR A 50 -7.78 8.58 -7.82
C TYR A 50 -8.95 9.20 -8.62
N HIS A 51 -9.22 8.71 -9.83
CA HIS A 51 -10.31 9.20 -10.66
C HIS A 51 -11.53 8.28 -10.64
N CYS A 52 -11.31 6.96 -10.69
CA CYS A 52 -12.38 5.96 -10.70
C CYS A 52 -12.64 5.36 -9.30
N PHE A 53 -11.88 5.78 -8.29
CA PHE A 53 -11.99 5.37 -6.89
C PHE A 53 -11.96 3.85 -6.66
N GLN A 54 -11.10 3.15 -7.40
CA GLN A 54 -10.98 1.69 -7.33
C GLN A 54 -9.55 1.22 -7.03
N VAL A 55 -9.46 0.07 -6.36
CA VAL A 55 -8.20 -0.61 -6.08
C VAL A 55 -7.63 -1.19 -7.38
N MET A 56 -6.32 -1.10 -7.52
CA MET A 56 -5.59 -1.47 -8.72
C MET A 56 -4.64 -2.61 -8.41
N GLY A 57 -4.73 -3.70 -9.17
CA GLY A 57 -3.70 -4.74 -9.18
C GLY A 57 -3.65 -5.59 -7.92
N MET A 58 -4.66 -5.50 -7.06
CA MET A 58 -4.85 -6.31 -5.86
C MET A 58 -6.33 -6.41 -5.50
N GLU A 59 -6.68 -7.44 -4.74
CA GLU A 59 -8.01 -7.60 -4.19
C GLU A 59 -8.26 -6.55 -3.09
N ARG A 60 -9.51 -6.11 -2.95
CA ARG A 60 -9.86 -5.10 -1.93
C ARG A 60 -9.51 -5.55 -0.51
N SER A 61 -9.57 -6.86 -0.26
CA SER A 61 -9.22 -7.51 1.01
C SER A 61 -7.73 -7.46 1.35
N GLN A 62 -6.85 -7.19 0.37
CA GLN A 62 -5.41 -7.08 0.57
C GLN A 62 -4.96 -5.65 0.89
N VAL A 63 -5.86 -4.67 0.81
CA VAL A 63 -5.55 -3.28 1.15
C VAL A 63 -5.45 -3.17 2.68
N PRO A 64 -4.30 -2.75 3.23
CA PRO A 64 -4.12 -2.66 4.67
C PRO A 64 -5.10 -1.64 5.26
N PHE A 65 -5.66 -1.97 6.42
CA PHE A 65 -6.56 -1.11 7.18
C PHE A 65 -5.83 -0.49 8.38
N VAL A 66 -6.22 0.74 8.71
CA VAL A 66 -5.79 1.43 9.94
C VAL A 66 -7.03 1.71 10.79
N PRO A 67 -7.09 1.22 12.04
CA PRO A 67 -8.21 1.49 12.93
C PRO A 67 -8.25 2.97 13.31
N LEU A 68 -9.44 3.57 13.21
CA LEU A 68 -9.71 4.94 13.64
C LEU A 68 -10.29 4.95 15.07
N PRO A 69 -10.09 6.04 15.85
CA PRO A 69 -9.41 7.28 15.48
C PRO A 69 -7.88 7.13 15.51
N VAL A 70 -7.21 7.72 14.52
CA VAL A 70 -5.76 7.97 14.54
C VAL A 70 -5.57 9.40 15.02
N PRO A 71 -4.71 9.66 16.03
CA PRO A 71 -4.35 11.02 16.39
C PRO A 71 -3.78 11.73 15.16
N ILE A 72 -4.38 12.85 14.77
CA ILE A 72 -3.85 13.76 13.75
C ILE A 72 -3.47 15.02 14.51
N ASP A 73 -2.18 15.19 14.78
CA ASP A 73 -1.58 16.33 15.46
C ASP A 73 -1.13 17.44 14.49
#